data_AF-A0A3D5SYG1-F1
#
_entry.id   AF-A0A3D5SYG1-F1
#
_cell.length_a   1.000
_cell.length_b   1.000
_cell.length_c   1.000
_cell.angle_alpha   90.00
_cell.angle_beta   90.00
_cell.angle_gamma   90.00
#
_symmetry.space_group_name_H-M   'P 1'
#
loop_
_entity.id
_entity.type
_entity.pdbx_description
1 polymer ?
#
loop_
_entity_poly.entity_id
_entity_poly.type
_entity_poly.pdbx_seq_one_letter_code
_entity_poly.pdbx_strand_id
1 'polypeptide(L)'
;MGCGDVARRALPWLLRRCRVYATVRSAAQAQRLRASGVTPIRADLDRRSTLARIAGIAGLVLYSAPPQAHGAHDERARHLAARLASGRSLPRRIVYIGTSGVYGDCRGERVPETRPPAACT
;
A
#
# COMPACT_ATOMS: atom_id res chain seq x y z
N MET A 1 -1.80 -2.59 -2.21
CA MET A 1 -2.26 -1.19 -2.40
C MET A 1 -1.05 -0.41 -2.89
N GLY A 2 -1.05 -0.07 -4.19
CA GLY A 2 0.19 0.17 -4.91
C GLY A 2 0.85 -1.13 -5.39
N CYS A 3 1.59 -1.04 -6.49
CA CYS A 3 2.41 -2.11 -7.06
C CYS A 3 3.67 -1.50 -7.69
N GLY A 4 4.39 -0.72 -6.89
CA GLY A 4 5.69 -0.14 -7.25
C GLY A 4 6.82 -1.19 -7.22
N ASP A 5 8.07 -0.75 -7.35
CA ASP A 5 9.23 -1.64 -7.49
C ASP A 5 9.31 -2.71 -6.38
N VAL A 6 9.31 -2.29 -5.11
CA VAL A 6 9.38 -3.20 -3.94
C VAL A 6 8.28 -4.26 -3.97
N ALA A 7 7.03 -3.84 -4.20
CA ALA A 7 5.90 -4.77 -4.28
C ALA A 7 6.03 -5.76 -5.44
N ARG A 8 6.54 -5.31 -6.61
CA ARG A 8 6.77 -6.16 -7.78
C ARG A 8 7.84 -7.21 -7.53
N ARG A 9 8.91 -6.89 -6.81
CA ARG A 9 9.95 -7.86 -6.41
C ARG A 9 9.41 -8.96 -5.50
N ALA A 10 8.39 -8.67 -4.70
CA ALA A 10 7.74 -9.66 -3.84
C ALA A 10 6.72 -10.55 -4.59
N LEU A 11 6.27 -10.16 -5.79
CA LEU A 11 5.19 -10.87 -6.51
C LEU A 11 5.48 -12.35 -6.76
N PRO A 12 6.67 -12.78 -7.23
CA PRO A 12 6.92 -14.20 -7.47
C PRO A 12 6.71 -15.08 -6.24
N TRP A 13 7.04 -14.56 -5.05
CA TRP A 13 6.83 -15.26 -3.79
C TRP A 13 5.37 -15.24 -3.33
N LEU A 14 4.68 -14.10 -3.51
CA LEU A 14 3.27 -13.91 -3.13
C LEU A 14 2.31 -14.73 -3.99
N LEU A 15 2.50 -14.71 -5.31
CA LEU A 15 1.63 -15.38 -6.28
C LEU A 15 1.60 -16.90 -6.11
N ARG A 16 2.65 -17.49 -5.53
CA ARG A 16 2.71 -18.93 -5.20
C ARG A 16 1.88 -19.32 -3.97
N ARG A 17 1.43 -18.34 -3.17
CA ARG A 17 0.80 -18.57 -1.86
C ARG A 17 -0.60 -18.00 -1.76
N CYS A 18 -0.90 -16.97 -2.53
CA CYS A 18 -2.19 -16.33 -2.49
C CYS A 18 -2.55 -15.70 -3.83
N ARG A 19 -3.84 -15.46 -4.01
CA ARG A 19 -4.34 -14.60 -5.08
C ARG A 19 -3.97 -13.16 -4.77
N VAL A 20 -3.21 -12.54 -5.67
CA VAL A 20 -2.74 -11.17 -5.49
C VAL A 20 -3.65 -10.20 -6.23
N TYR A 21 -4.11 -9.17 -5.52
CA TYR A 21 -4.80 -8.03 -6.09
C TYR A 21 -3.92 -6.78 -5.99
N ALA A 22 -3.96 -5.93 -7.01
CA ALA A 22 -3.22 -4.67 -7.02
C ALA A 22 -4.04 -3.54 -7.61
N THR A 23 -3.97 -2.37 -6.99
CA THR A 23 -4.65 -1.17 -7.50
C THR A 23 -3.90 -0.56 -8.67
N VAL A 24 -4.64 -0.15 -9.69
CA VAL A 24 -4.10 0.49 -10.91
C VAL A 24 -4.93 1.71 -11.30
N ARG A 25 -4.27 2.71 -11.90
CA ARG A 25 -4.93 3.93 -12.39
C ARG A 25 -5.18 3.93 -13.90
N SER A 26 -4.43 3.12 -14.66
CA SER A 26 -4.53 3.05 -16.13
C SER A 26 -4.72 1.63 -16.66
N ALA A 27 -5.33 1.51 -17.85
CA ALA A 27 -5.52 0.24 -18.53
C ALA A 27 -4.18 -0.43 -18.88
N ALA A 28 -3.18 0.35 -19.31
CA ALA A 28 -1.84 -0.15 -19.60
C ALA A 28 -1.17 -0.79 -18.36
N GLN A 29 -1.31 -0.18 -17.17
CA GLN A 29 -0.84 -0.81 -15.92
C GLN A 29 -1.61 -2.09 -15.61
N ALA A 30 -2.93 -2.09 -15.81
CA ALA A 30 -3.76 -3.27 -15.60
C ALA A 30 -3.29 -4.45 -16.47
N GLN A 31 -3.00 -4.21 -17.74
CA GLN A 31 -2.53 -5.25 -18.66
C GLN A 31 -1.16 -5.81 -18.23
N ARG A 32 -0.20 -4.95 -17.88
CA ARG A 32 1.11 -5.38 -17.38
C ARG A 32 1.01 -6.26 -16.13
N LEU A 33 0.12 -5.91 -15.20
CA LEU A 33 -0.08 -6.68 -13.99
C LEU A 33 -0.78 -8.03 -14.25
N ARG A 34 -1.75 -8.08 -15.16
CA ARG A 34 -2.38 -9.35 -15.59
C ARG A 34 -1.36 -10.31 -16.18
N ALA A 35 -0.46 -9.81 -17.03
CA ALA A 35 0.63 -10.62 -17.59
C ALA A 35 1.58 -11.18 -16.50
N SER A 36 1.61 -10.56 -15.32
CA SER A 36 2.37 -11.03 -14.16
C SER A 36 1.56 -11.91 -13.20
N GLY A 37 0.35 -12.35 -13.57
CA GLY A 37 -0.53 -13.18 -12.73
C GLY A 37 -1.29 -12.42 -11.64
N VAL A 38 -1.20 -11.10 -11.60
CA VAL A 38 -1.90 -10.25 -10.62
C VAL A 38 -3.28 -9.86 -11.14
N THR A 39 -4.29 -9.87 -10.26
CA THR A 39 -5.62 -9.35 -10.58
C THR A 39 -5.66 -7.83 -10.35
N PRO A 40 -5.70 -6.99 -11.41
CA PRO A 40 -5.75 -5.54 -11.22
C PRO A 40 -7.14 -5.09 -10.76
N ILE A 41 -7.17 -4.08 -9.90
CA ILE A 41 -8.36 -3.38 -9.44
C ILE A 41 -8.23 -1.92 -9.82
N ARG A 42 -9.15 -1.41 -10.64
CA ARG A 42 -9.15 0.01 -10.98
C ARG A 42 -9.64 0.80 -9.77
N ALA A 43 -8.72 1.55 -9.17
CA ALA A 43 -8.95 2.34 -7.98
C ALA A 43 -7.86 3.40 -7.85
N ASP A 44 -8.22 4.53 -7.27
CA ASP A 44 -7.34 5.65 -6.98
C ASP A 44 -7.47 6.00 -5.49
N LEU A 45 -6.36 5.90 -4.77
CA LEU A 45 -6.31 6.19 -3.33
C LEU A 45 -6.62 7.66 -3.02
N ASP A 46 -6.40 8.55 -3.99
CA ASP A 46 -6.76 9.96 -3.88
C ASP A 46 -8.27 10.20 -4.04
N ARG A 47 -9.04 9.20 -4.52
CA ARG A 47 -10.48 9.32 -4.81
C ARG A 47 -11.29 8.24 -4.10
N ARG A 48 -11.85 8.58 -2.92
CA ARG A 48 -12.65 7.68 -2.06
C ARG A 48 -13.71 6.87 -2.81
N SER A 49 -14.44 7.50 -3.74
CA SER A 49 -15.53 6.86 -4.52
C SER A 49 -15.05 5.67 -5.36
N THR A 50 -13.77 5.63 -5.73
CA THR A 50 -13.21 4.55 -6.55
C THR A 50 -12.79 3.31 -5.74
N LEU A 51 -12.80 3.40 -4.40
CA LEU A 51 -12.34 2.33 -3.51
C LEU A 51 -13.42 1.29 -3.22
N ALA A 52 -14.64 1.45 -3.75
CA ALA A 52 -15.79 0.58 -3.51
C ALA A 52 -15.44 -0.92 -3.62
N ARG A 53 -14.63 -1.31 -4.60
CA ARG A 53 -14.29 -2.72 -4.87
C ARG A 53 -13.23 -3.33 -3.94
N ILE A 54 -12.64 -2.56 -3.02
CA ILE A 54 -11.52 -3.02 -2.17
C ILE A 54 -12.01 -3.66 -0.87
N ALA A 55 -13.17 -3.27 -0.36
CA ALA A 55 -13.62 -3.79 0.93
C ALA A 55 -14.02 -5.27 0.84
N GLY A 56 -13.57 -6.08 1.81
CA GLY A 56 -13.94 -7.48 1.93
C GLY A 56 -13.29 -8.46 0.95
N ILE A 57 -12.36 -8.02 0.10
CA ILE A 57 -11.76 -8.90 -0.94
C ILE A 57 -10.47 -9.59 -0.52
N ALA A 58 -9.83 -9.13 0.56
CA ALA A 58 -8.50 -9.60 0.96
C ALA A 58 -8.36 -9.67 2.49
N GLY A 59 -7.85 -10.80 2.97
CA GLY A 59 -7.49 -10.99 4.38
C GLY A 59 -6.14 -10.37 4.78
N LEU A 60 -5.29 -10.03 3.80
CA LEU A 60 -3.99 -9.37 3.98
C LEU A 60 -3.92 -8.15 3.06
N VAL A 61 -3.57 -7.00 3.63
CA VAL A 61 -3.36 -5.76 2.87
C VAL A 61 -1.90 -5.34 3.00
N LEU A 62 -1.18 -5.30 1.86
CA LEU A 62 0.12 -4.64 1.75
C LEU A 62 -0.10 -3.21 1.26
N TYR A 63 0.28 -2.21 2.05
CA TYR A 63 0.27 -0.80 1.67
C TYR A 63 1.68 -0.34 1.30
N SER A 64 1.87 -0.07 0.02
CA SER A 64 3.14 0.37 -0.57
C SER A 64 2.98 1.65 -1.40
N ALA A 65 1.86 2.36 -1.23
CA ALA A 65 1.65 3.63 -1.90
C ALA A 65 2.44 4.70 -1.13
N PRO A 66 3.18 5.58 -1.83
CA PRO A 66 3.83 6.69 -1.16
C PRO A 66 2.77 7.61 -0.55
N PRO A 67 3.07 8.28 0.57
CA PRO A 67 2.21 9.34 1.06
C PRO A 67 2.06 10.40 -0.04
N GLN A 68 0.97 11.15 0.06
CA GLN A 68 0.78 12.36 -0.73
C GLN A 68 1.91 13.37 -0.50
N ALA A 69 2.20 14.18 -1.53
CA ALA A 69 3.31 15.14 -1.50
C ALA A 69 3.05 16.32 -0.54
N HIS A 70 1.79 16.61 -0.22
CA HIS A 70 1.40 17.78 0.56
C HIS A 70 0.33 17.43 1.60
N GLY A 71 0.32 18.20 2.69
CA GLY A 71 -0.64 18.06 3.79
C GLY A 71 -0.08 17.26 4.96
N ALA A 72 -0.64 17.51 6.15
CA ALA A 72 -0.11 16.98 7.40
C ALA A 72 -0.42 15.49 7.65
N HIS A 73 -1.30 14.88 6.86
CA HIS A 73 -1.79 13.52 7.06
C HIS A 73 -1.80 12.74 5.76
N ASP A 74 -1.56 11.42 5.84
CA ASP A 74 -1.75 10.52 4.70
C ASP A 74 -3.25 10.25 4.48
N GLU A 75 -3.90 11.08 3.67
CA GLU A 75 -5.31 10.93 3.28
C GLU A 75 -5.53 9.66 2.47
N ARG A 76 -4.56 9.21 1.66
CA ARG A 76 -4.64 7.93 0.93
C ARG A 76 -4.80 6.76 1.91
N ALA A 77 -4.03 6.74 2.98
CA ALA A 77 -4.14 5.73 4.03
C ALA A 77 -5.48 5.84 4.78
N ARG A 78 -5.93 7.06 5.12
CA ARG A 78 -7.24 7.30 5.76
C ARG A 78 -8.41 6.81 4.90
N HIS A 79 -8.39 7.13 3.60
CA HIS A 79 -9.41 6.69 2.65
C HIS A 79 -9.49 5.17 2.57
N LEU A 80 -8.33 4.52 2.49
CA LEU A 80 -8.24 3.07 2.48
C LEU A 80 -8.76 2.47 3.78
N ALA A 81 -8.33 2.98 4.94
CA ALA A 81 -8.75 2.48 6.25
C ALA A 81 -10.27 2.57 6.40
N ALA A 82 -10.87 3.72 6.09
CA ALA A 82 -12.32 3.91 6.10
C ALA A 82 -13.03 2.92 5.16
N ARG A 83 -12.46 2.66 3.98
CA ARG A 83 -13.05 1.70 3.05
C ARG A 83 -12.95 0.26 3.53
N LEU A 84 -11.81 -0.14 4.09
CA LEU A 84 -11.61 -1.49 4.62
C LEU A 84 -12.56 -1.75 5.81
N ALA A 85 -12.74 -0.75 6.68
CA ALA A 85 -13.64 -0.82 7.84
C ALA A 85 -15.13 -0.95 7.47
N SER A 86 -15.53 -0.52 6.27
CA SER A 86 -16.92 -0.63 5.78
C SER A 86 -17.21 -1.92 4.99
N GLY A 87 -16.28 -2.87 5.00
CA GLY A 87 -16.47 -4.19 4.38
C GLY A 87 -17.20 -5.17 5.29
N ARG A 88 -17.95 -6.12 4.69
CA ARG A 88 -18.53 -7.26 5.44
C ARG A 88 -17.47 -8.18 6.05
N SER A 89 -16.24 -8.14 5.52
CA SER A 89 -15.08 -8.86 6.02
C SER A 89 -13.91 -7.89 6.15
N LEU A 90 -13.28 -7.88 7.31
CA LEU A 90 -12.13 -7.04 7.61
C LEU A 90 -10.83 -7.80 7.28
N PRO A 91 -9.77 -7.09 6.84
CA PRO A 91 -8.45 -7.68 6.74
C PRO A 91 -7.99 -8.18 8.11
N ARG A 92 -7.44 -9.40 8.15
CA ARG A 92 -6.83 -9.97 9.37
C ARG A 92 -5.44 -9.38 9.63
N ARG A 93 -4.77 -8.87 8.59
CA ARG A 93 -3.43 -8.31 8.66
C ARG A 93 -3.28 -7.13 7.71
N ILE A 94 -2.60 -6.09 8.19
CA ILE A 94 -2.19 -4.94 7.38
C ILE A 94 -0.68 -4.78 7.56
N VAL A 95 0.04 -4.68 6.45
CA VAL A 95 1.49 -4.43 6.40
C VAL A 95 1.68 -3.09 5.72
N TYR A 96 2.30 -2.15 6.42
CA TYR A 96 2.65 -0.83 5.90
C TYR A 96 4.14 -0.80 5.58
N ILE A 97 4.49 -0.53 4.32
CA ILE A 97 5.87 -0.29 3.92
C ILE A 97 6.20 1.17 4.26
N GLY A 98 6.86 1.35 5.40
CA GLY A 98 7.42 2.63 5.81
C GLY A 98 8.80 2.89 5.21
N THR A 99 9.49 3.88 5.78
CA THR A 99 10.85 4.25 5.41
C THR A 99 11.64 4.57 6.67
N SER A 100 12.93 4.28 6.69
CA SER A 100 13.84 4.68 7.78
C SER A 100 14.06 6.20 7.83
N GLY A 101 13.68 6.94 6.78
CA GLY A 101 13.71 8.40 6.77
C GLY A 101 12.88 9.05 7.88
N VAL A 102 11.98 8.31 8.54
CA VAL A 102 11.25 8.78 9.74
C VAL A 102 12.17 9.17 10.89
N TYR A 103 13.41 8.66 10.92
CA TYR A 103 14.39 8.95 11.96
C TYR A 103 15.28 10.16 11.64
N GLY A 104 15.12 10.79 10.47
CA GLY A 104 15.97 11.91 10.04
C GLY A 104 17.42 11.50 9.73
N ASP A 105 18.32 12.48 9.67
CA ASP A 105 19.75 12.22 9.50
C ASP A 105 20.35 11.65 10.79
N CYS A 106 20.73 10.37 10.73
CA CYS A 106 21.35 9.66 11.84
C CYS A 106 22.88 9.57 11.70
N ARG A 107 23.51 10.28 10.74
CA ARG A 107 24.97 10.43 10.60
C ARG A 107 25.77 9.12 10.62
N GLY A 108 25.21 8.04 10.07
CA GLY A 108 25.84 6.72 10.00
C GLY A 108 25.71 5.87 11.28
N GLU A 109 24.99 6.34 12.29
CA GLU A 109 24.70 5.57 13.51
C GLU A 109 23.82 4.36 13.21
N ARG A 110 23.97 3.29 13.99
CA ARG A 110 22.98 2.20 14.04
C ARG A 110 21.74 2.69 14.79
N VAL A 111 20.61 2.73 14.11
CA VAL A 111 19.35 3.24 14.66
C VAL A 111 18.48 2.08 15.13
N PRO A 112 18.15 1.99 16.43
CA PRO A 112 17.17 1.03 16.92
C PRO A 112 15.74 1.51 16.63
N GLU A 113 14.80 0.58 16.47
CA GLU A 113 13.39 0.89 16.21
C GLU A 113 12.72 1.67 17.35
N THR A 114 13.29 1.60 18.57
CA THR A 114 12.83 2.34 19.75
C THR A 114 13.21 3.82 19.75
N ARG A 115 14.03 4.28 18.80
CA ARG A 115 14.36 5.71 18.66
C ARG A 115 13.10 6.49 18.27
N PRO A 116 12.80 7.64 18.89
CA PRO A 116 11.68 8.48 18.46
C PRO A 116 11.86 8.99 17.01
N PRO A 117 10.78 9.12 16.23
CA PRO A 117 10.82 9.77 14.92
C PRO A 117 11.31 11.21 15.00
N ALA A 118 12.08 11.64 14.01
CA ALA A 118 12.68 12.97 13.91
C ALA A 118 12.71 13.49 12.45
N ALA A 119 11.70 13.12 11.66
CA ALA A 119 11.57 13.63 10.30
C ALA A 119 11.41 15.16 10.29
N CYS A 120 12.12 15.85 9.39
CA CYS A 120 11.86 17.27 9.14
C CYS A 120 10.46 17.42 8.53
N THR A 121 9.61 18.20 9.20
CA THR A 121 8.28 18.62 8.71
C THR A 121 8.39 19.73 7.68
#